data_AF-A0A2T9K9T8-F1
#
_entry.id   AF-A0A2T9K9T8-F1
#
_cell.length_a   1.000
_cell.length_b   1.000
_cell.length_c   1.000
_cell.angle_alpha   90.00
_cell.angle_beta   90.00
_cell.angle_gamma   90.00
#
_symmetry.space_group_name_H-M   'P 1'
#
loop_
_entity.id
_entity.type
_entity.pdbx_description
1 polymer ?
#
loop_
_entity_poly.entity_id
_entity_poly.type
_entity_poly.pdbx_seq_one_letter_code
_entity_poly.pdbx_strand_id
1 'polypeptide(L)'
;MILPALIGLAMAAPAAAQDTPSDLRDLVGARAAGAEGALASRGYVNVRTQAGDDRKWTYWWNERRKICLSVAVVNGRLVAITPTPAPDCRPGPSTLPGPVGAPVASGRSDEIRFERGASSATRRGVITGYETMTYWLDVRPGQMLTVSMQSQNRSAYFNITAPRADQALFNGSASGNRYRGRAGVSGRYKIEVYLMRNAARRGEVARYTLDVGAHR
;
A
#
# COMPACT_ATOMS: atom_id res chain seq x y z
N MET A 1 38.93 -21.13 -30.37
CA MET A 1 38.34 -21.61 -29.09
C MET A 1 37.14 -20.72 -28.78
N ILE A 2 35.93 -21.22 -28.95
CA ILE A 2 34.67 -20.48 -28.72
C ILE A 2 34.15 -20.92 -27.34
N LEU A 3 34.12 -20.01 -26.37
CA LEU A 3 33.52 -20.25 -25.05
C LEU A 3 31.98 -20.17 -25.20
N PRO A 4 31.19 -21.18 -24.79
CA PRO A 4 29.74 -21.03 -24.74
C PRO A 4 29.36 -20.28 -23.45
N ALA A 5 28.63 -19.17 -23.60
CA ALA A 5 28.05 -18.45 -22.48
C ALA A 5 26.88 -19.25 -21.90
N LEU A 6 27.02 -19.71 -20.67
CA LEU A 6 25.95 -20.32 -19.87
C LEU A 6 24.91 -19.25 -19.51
N ILE A 7 23.75 -19.31 -20.16
CA ILE A 7 22.57 -18.54 -19.80
C ILE A 7 22.00 -19.16 -18.52
N GLY A 8 22.32 -18.54 -17.37
CA GLY A 8 21.73 -18.90 -16.09
C GLY A 8 20.24 -18.57 -16.07
N LEU A 9 19.40 -19.61 -15.93
CA LEU A 9 17.97 -19.47 -15.76
C LEU A 9 17.69 -18.85 -14.37
N ALA A 10 17.40 -17.55 -14.33
CA ALA A 10 16.98 -16.88 -13.10
C ALA A 10 15.59 -17.38 -12.70
N MET A 11 15.51 -18.22 -11.67
CA MET A 11 14.23 -18.62 -11.08
C MET A 11 13.56 -17.40 -10.43
N ALA A 12 12.38 -17.04 -10.93
CA ALA A 12 11.53 -16.04 -10.31
C ALA A 12 10.96 -16.63 -9.00
N ALA A 13 11.53 -16.22 -7.85
CA ALA A 13 10.94 -16.51 -6.55
C ALA A 13 9.59 -15.78 -6.42
N PRO A 14 8.55 -16.41 -5.83
CA PRO A 14 7.27 -15.76 -5.66
C PRO A 14 7.42 -14.58 -4.70
N ALA A 15 6.98 -13.42 -5.15
CA ALA A 15 6.95 -12.19 -4.36
C ALA A 15 5.75 -12.23 -3.39
N ALA A 16 5.87 -12.92 -2.26
CA ALA A 16 4.95 -12.80 -1.13
C ALA A 16 5.53 -13.54 0.10
N ALA A 17 6.17 -12.83 1.04
CA ALA A 17 6.37 -13.29 2.44
C ALA A 17 7.34 -12.43 3.28
N GLN A 18 8.09 -11.47 2.72
CA GLN A 18 9.25 -10.92 3.45
C GLN A 18 8.92 -10.20 4.78
N ASP A 19 7.69 -9.69 4.95
CA ASP A 19 7.22 -9.09 6.21
C ASP A 19 6.34 -10.02 7.07
N THR A 20 6.11 -11.26 6.65
CA THR A 20 5.28 -12.22 7.41
C THR A 20 6.05 -12.73 8.64
N PRO A 21 5.47 -12.65 9.86
CA PRO A 21 6.05 -13.22 11.07
C PRO A 21 6.39 -14.69 10.85
N SER A 22 7.57 -15.12 11.28
CA SER A 22 8.07 -16.47 11.00
C SER A 22 7.12 -17.56 11.47
N ASP A 23 6.42 -17.34 12.58
CA ASP A 23 5.42 -18.22 13.17
C ASP A 23 4.08 -18.28 12.43
N LEU A 24 3.91 -17.47 11.38
CA LEU A 24 2.71 -17.39 10.55
C LEU A 24 2.98 -17.62 9.06
N ARG A 25 4.24 -17.86 8.67
CA ARG A 25 4.61 -18.09 7.27
C ARG A 25 3.96 -19.33 6.68
N ASP A 26 3.69 -20.33 7.51
CA ASP A 26 2.98 -21.56 7.15
C ASP A 26 1.53 -21.33 6.70
N LEU A 27 0.95 -20.18 7.04
CA LEU A 27 -0.43 -19.84 6.69
C LEU A 27 -0.57 -19.14 5.34
N VAL A 28 0.53 -18.68 4.74
CA VAL A 28 0.51 -18.03 3.43
C VAL A 28 0.22 -19.10 2.36
N GLY A 29 -0.81 -18.85 1.53
CA GLY A 29 -1.32 -19.75 0.50
C GLY A 29 -2.42 -20.72 0.98
N ALA A 30 -2.62 -20.85 2.29
CA ALA A 30 -3.64 -21.71 2.87
C ALA A 30 -5.05 -21.20 2.58
N ARG A 31 -6.04 -22.11 2.62
CA ARG A 31 -7.47 -21.74 2.51
C ARG A 31 -7.86 -20.90 3.72
N ALA A 32 -8.61 -19.81 3.46
CA ALA A 32 -8.97 -18.83 4.46
C ALA A 32 -9.59 -19.44 5.72
N ALA A 33 -10.63 -20.25 5.58
CA ALA A 33 -11.32 -20.86 6.73
C ALA A 33 -10.37 -21.64 7.66
N GLY A 34 -9.43 -22.41 7.10
CA GLY A 34 -8.46 -23.17 7.88
C GLY A 34 -7.39 -22.27 8.51
N ALA A 35 -6.87 -21.31 7.75
CA ALA A 35 -5.84 -20.39 8.22
C ALA A 35 -6.36 -19.45 9.32
N GLU A 36 -7.61 -19.00 9.23
CA GLU A 36 -8.27 -18.17 10.23
C GLU A 36 -8.49 -18.94 11.54
N GLY A 37 -8.90 -20.21 11.47
CA GLY A 37 -8.94 -21.10 12.63
C GLY A 37 -7.55 -21.28 13.26
N ALA A 38 -6.51 -21.36 12.43
CA ALA A 38 -5.14 -21.48 12.88
C ALA A 38 -4.57 -20.15 13.46
N LEU A 39 -5.05 -18.99 13.03
CA LEU A 39 -4.77 -17.70 13.67
C LEU A 39 -5.44 -17.63 15.04
N ALA A 40 -6.71 -18.07 15.13
CA ALA A 40 -7.47 -18.10 16.38
C ALA A 40 -6.81 -19.00 17.44
N SER A 41 -6.37 -20.20 17.07
CA SER A 41 -5.66 -21.11 17.99
C SER A 41 -4.31 -20.54 18.47
N ARG A 42 -3.70 -19.64 17.68
CA ARG A 42 -2.49 -18.89 18.04
C ARG A 42 -2.77 -17.62 18.85
N GLY A 43 -4.02 -17.42 19.30
CA GLY A 43 -4.42 -16.32 20.17
C GLY A 43 -4.67 -15.00 19.45
N TYR A 44 -4.91 -15.03 18.14
CA TYR A 44 -5.37 -13.87 17.40
C TYR A 44 -6.90 -13.83 17.33
N VAL A 45 -7.49 -12.65 17.49
CA VAL A 45 -8.94 -12.42 17.40
C VAL A 45 -9.21 -11.54 16.18
N ASN A 46 -10.13 -11.94 15.31
CA ASN A 46 -10.58 -11.09 14.22
C ASN A 46 -11.38 -9.92 14.78
N VAL A 47 -10.89 -8.70 14.53
CA VAL A 47 -11.49 -7.46 15.07
C VAL A 47 -12.18 -6.63 13.99
N ARG A 48 -11.83 -6.86 12.71
CA ARG A 48 -12.42 -6.15 11.58
C ARG A 48 -12.20 -6.91 10.29
N THR A 49 -13.22 -6.91 9.43
CA THR A 49 -13.13 -7.38 8.05
C THR A 49 -13.49 -6.25 7.11
N GLN A 50 -12.73 -6.06 6.04
CA GLN A 50 -12.95 -5.06 5.01
C GLN A 50 -12.98 -5.77 3.65
N ALA A 51 -14.06 -5.59 2.91
CA ALA A 51 -14.15 -6.08 1.54
C ALA A 51 -13.62 -5.01 0.58
N GLY A 52 -12.87 -5.42 -0.45
CA GLY A 52 -12.67 -4.64 -1.66
C GLY A 52 -13.06 -5.46 -2.89
N ASP A 53 -12.84 -4.86 -4.07
CA ASP A 53 -13.33 -5.40 -5.34
C ASP A 53 -12.65 -6.72 -5.75
N ASP A 54 -11.34 -6.87 -5.48
CA ASP A 54 -10.54 -8.03 -5.89
C ASP A 54 -10.09 -8.92 -4.71
N ARG A 55 -10.22 -8.43 -3.48
CA ARG A 55 -9.76 -9.13 -2.27
C ARG A 55 -10.46 -8.66 -1.00
N LYS A 56 -10.36 -9.48 0.05
CA LYS A 56 -10.84 -9.16 1.40
C LYS A 56 -9.66 -9.01 2.35
N TRP A 57 -9.69 -8.00 3.20
CA TRP A 57 -8.74 -7.83 4.30
C TRP A 57 -9.39 -8.18 5.63
N THR A 58 -8.67 -8.90 6.47
CA THR A 58 -9.06 -9.16 7.85
C THR A 58 -7.99 -8.64 8.80
N TYR A 59 -8.41 -8.02 9.90
CA TYR A 59 -7.54 -7.48 10.92
C TYR A 59 -7.61 -8.36 12.16
N TRP A 60 -6.44 -8.75 12.67
CA TRP A 60 -6.32 -9.75 13.72
C TRP A 60 -5.47 -9.23 14.87
N TRP A 61 -6.04 -9.23 16.07
CA TRP A 61 -5.40 -8.74 17.29
C TRP A 61 -4.94 -9.88 18.19
N ASN A 62 -3.67 -9.86 18.59
CA ASN A 62 -3.18 -10.71 19.67
C ASN A 62 -2.91 -9.85 20.90
N GLU A 63 -3.78 -9.96 21.90
CA GLU A 63 -3.74 -9.13 23.11
C GLU A 63 -2.46 -9.39 23.94
N ARG A 64 -2.04 -10.66 24.04
CA ARG A 64 -0.84 -11.04 24.79
C ARG A 64 0.43 -10.47 24.17
N ARG A 65 0.53 -10.49 22.84
CA ARG A 65 1.72 -10.03 22.09
C ARG A 65 1.64 -8.55 21.71
N LYS A 66 0.48 -7.92 21.87
CA LYS A 66 0.17 -6.57 21.39
C LYS A 66 0.46 -6.38 19.89
N ILE A 67 0.22 -7.44 19.11
CA ILE A 67 0.44 -7.47 17.66
C ILE A 67 -0.92 -7.36 16.95
N CYS A 68 -1.02 -6.40 16.03
CA CYS A 68 -2.09 -6.37 15.05
C CYS A 68 -1.57 -6.88 13.71
N LEU A 69 -2.36 -7.69 13.00
CA LEU A 69 -2.06 -8.16 11.65
C LEU A 69 -3.10 -7.63 10.68
N SER A 70 -2.67 -7.33 9.45
CA SER A 70 -3.53 -7.22 8.27
C SER A 70 -3.32 -8.47 7.41
N VAL A 71 -4.40 -9.16 7.09
CA VAL A 71 -4.41 -10.43 6.37
C VAL A 71 -5.21 -10.25 5.08
N ALA A 72 -4.55 -10.41 3.94
CA ALA A 72 -5.18 -10.29 2.62
C ALA A 72 -5.63 -11.67 2.12
N VAL A 73 -6.88 -11.75 1.66
CA VAL A 73 -7.53 -12.95 1.14
C VAL A 73 -7.95 -12.73 -0.31
N VAL A 74 -7.41 -13.53 -1.21
CA VAL A 74 -7.74 -13.53 -2.65
C VAL A 74 -8.19 -14.94 -3.03
N ASN A 75 -9.31 -15.06 -3.76
CA ASN A 75 -9.84 -16.36 -4.20
C ASN A 75 -9.95 -17.39 -3.05
N GLY A 76 -10.31 -16.93 -1.85
CA GLY A 76 -10.44 -17.76 -0.66
C GLY A 76 -9.12 -18.26 -0.06
N ARG A 77 -7.98 -17.68 -0.41
CA ARG A 77 -6.65 -18.03 0.14
C ARG A 77 -5.94 -16.81 0.71
N LEU A 78 -5.17 -17.02 1.78
CA LEU A 78 -4.34 -15.96 2.36
C LEU A 78 -3.15 -15.69 1.44
N VAL A 79 -3.05 -14.48 0.90
CA VAL A 79 -1.92 -14.11 0.03
C VAL A 79 -0.88 -13.27 0.74
N ALA A 80 -1.24 -12.63 1.87
CA ALA A 80 -0.31 -11.87 2.70
C ALA A 80 -0.80 -11.83 4.16
N ILE A 81 0.14 -11.88 5.09
CA ILE A 81 -0.08 -11.69 6.52
C ILE A 81 1.00 -10.71 6.99
N THR A 82 0.61 -9.48 7.33
CA THR A 82 1.57 -8.41 7.59
C THR A 82 1.29 -7.78 8.95
N PRO A 83 2.28 -7.64 9.84
CA PRO A 83 2.13 -6.89 11.07
C PRO A 83 1.81 -5.43 10.76
N THR A 84 0.83 -4.89 11.47
CA THR A 84 0.39 -3.51 11.35
C THR A 84 0.32 -2.86 12.74
N PRO A 85 0.35 -1.53 12.85
CA PRO A 85 -0.06 -0.81 14.04
C PRO A 85 -1.20 -1.41 14.86
N ALA A 86 -0.98 -1.55 16.17
CA ALA A 86 -2.03 -1.90 17.13
C ALA A 86 -3.34 -1.06 17.01
N PRO A 87 -3.29 0.26 16.70
CA PRO A 87 -4.50 1.04 16.45
C PRO A 87 -5.41 0.52 15.34
N ASP A 88 -4.87 -0.17 14.32
CA ASP A 88 -5.68 -0.69 13.21
C ASP A 88 -6.62 -1.82 13.65
N CYS A 89 -6.37 -2.41 14.82
CA CYS A 89 -7.19 -3.46 15.42
C CYS A 89 -8.25 -2.91 16.41
N ARG A 90 -8.38 -1.59 16.57
CA ARG A 90 -9.39 -0.97 17.45
C ARG A 90 -10.57 -0.43 16.62
N PRO A 91 -11.83 -0.53 17.09
CA PRO A 91 -12.96 0.10 16.43
C PRO A 91 -12.85 1.62 16.51
N GLY A 92 -12.82 2.25 15.34
CA GLY A 92 -12.80 3.70 15.12
C GLY A 92 -12.99 3.96 13.62
N PRO A 93 -13.40 5.18 13.22
CA PRO A 93 -13.37 5.56 11.80
C PRO A 93 -11.96 5.28 11.29
N SER A 94 -11.83 4.70 10.09
CA SER A 94 -10.56 4.32 9.50
C SER A 94 -9.68 5.54 9.20
N THR A 95 -9.10 6.12 10.23
CA THR A 95 -7.89 6.94 10.15
C THR A 95 -6.71 5.99 10.15
N LEU A 96 -6.05 5.87 9.00
CA LEU A 96 -4.66 5.43 8.91
C LEU A 96 -3.85 6.10 10.04
N PRO A 97 -2.80 5.46 10.60
CA PRO A 97 -1.99 6.06 11.65
C PRO A 97 -1.12 7.21 11.11
N GLY A 98 -1.75 8.37 10.92
CA GLY A 98 -1.30 9.59 11.56
C GLY A 98 -1.92 9.69 12.97
N PRO A 99 -1.33 10.46 13.90
CA PRO A 99 -1.88 10.64 15.24
C PRO A 99 -3.27 11.29 15.20
N VAL A 100 -4.21 10.78 16.00
CA VAL A 100 -5.56 11.33 16.16
C VAL A 100 -5.48 12.64 16.95
N GLY A 101 -5.96 13.75 16.37
CA GLY A 101 -6.16 15.02 17.06
C GLY A 101 -4.94 15.94 17.18
N ALA A 102 -3.76 15.55 16.71
CA ALA A 102 -2.72 16.53 16.40
C ALA A 102 -3.05 17.18 15.05
N PRO A 103 -2.62 18.43 14.77
CA PRO A 103 -2.52 18.88 13.39
C PRO A 103 -1.80 17.77 12.64
N VAL A 104 -2.39 17.28 11.54
CA VAL A 104 -1.66 16.46 10.56
C VAL A 104 -0.36 17.22 10.39
N ALA A 105 0.78 16.66 10.83
CA ALA A 105 2.06 17.33 10.64
C ALA A 105 2.07 17.68 9.17
N SER A 106 1.99 18.97 8.86
CA SER A 106 1.41 19.47 7.61
C SER A 106 2.17 18.82 6.47
N GLY A 107 1.61 17.72 5.96
CA GLY A 107 2.25 16.90 4.96
C GLY A 107 2.44 17.82 3.79
N ARG A 108 3.67 17.88 3.27
CA ARG A 108 3.94 18.76 2.13
C ARG A 108 2.94 18.39 1.04
N SER A 109 2.38 19.40 0.40
CA SER A 109 1.38 19.20 -0.64
C SER A 109 1.78 19.91 -1.91
N ASP A 110 1.49 19.28 -3.05
CA ASP A 110 1.67 19.86 -4.38
C ASP A 110 0.44 19.60 -5.24
N GLU A 111 0.06 20.61 -6.03
CA GLU A 111 -1.00 20.50 -7.01
C GLU A 111 -0.40 20.13 -8.37
N ILE A 112 -0.72 18.93 -8.86
CA ILE A 112 -0.31 18.51 -10.18
C ILE A 112 -1.24 19.17 -11.20
N ARG A 113 -0.68 20.12 -11.92
CA ARG A 113 -1.28 20.70 -13.13
C ARG A 113 -0.45 20.26 -14.33
N PHE A 114 -1.12 19.83 -15.38
CA PHE A 114 -0.47 19.51 -16.65
C PHE A 114 -0.26 20.79 -17.46
N GLU A 115 0.89 20.88 -18.11
CA GLU A 115 1.14 21.93 -19.09
C GLU A 115 0.12 21.85 -20.22
N ARG A 116 -0.08 22.97 -20.93
CA ARG A 116 -1.05 23.02 -22.03
C ARG A 116 -0.71 21.96 -23.09
N GLY A 117 -1.63 21.04 -23.33
CA GLY A 117 -1.46 19.93 -24.28
C GLY A 117 -0.81 18.67 -23.70
N ALA A 118 -0.26 18.73 -22.48
CA ALA A 118 0.25 17.56 -21.78
C ALA A 118 -0.90 16.77 -21.12
N SER A 119 -0.69 15.46 -20.97
CA SER A 119 -1.59 14.56 -20.22
C SER A 119 -0.89 13.87 -19.05
N SER A 120 0.33 14.32 -18.74
CA SER A 120 1.17 13.78 -17.68
C SER A 120 2.12 14.82 -17.13
N ALA A 121 2.58 14.61 -15.91
CA ALA A 121 3.65 15.36 -15.28
C ALA A 121 4.49 14.47 -14.38
N THR A 122 5.77 14.83 -14.26
CA THR A 122 6.70 14.17 -13.33
C THR A 122 6.95 15.07 -12.12
N ARG A 123 7.07 14.47 -10.95
CA ARG A 123 7.44 15.12 -9.69
C ARG A 123 8.59 14.37 -9.06
N ARG A 124 9.55 15.11 -8.50
CA ARG A 124 10.65 14.54 -7.71
C ARG A 124 10.49 14.99 -6.28
N GLY A 125 10.78 14.10 -5.35
CA GLY A 125 10.61 14.36 -3.94
C GLY A 125 11.57 13.58 -3.07
N VAL A 126 11.62 13.97 -1.81
CA VAL A 126 12.34 13.29 -0.74
C VAL A 126 11.43 13.29 0.47
N ILE A 127 11.25 12.17 1.15
CA ILE A 127 10.58 12.07 2.45
C ILE A 127 11.49 11.35 3.45
N THR A 128 11.39 11.72 4.72
CA THR A 128 12.17 11.11 5.82
C THR A 128 11.25 10.62 6.93
N GLY A 129 11.50 9.43 7.45
CA GLY A 129 10.76 8.90 8.59
C GLY A 129 9.24 8.88 8.34
N TYR A 130 8.48 9.59 9.17
CA TYR A 130 7.02 9.69 9.09
C TYR A 130 6.52 10.83 8.19
N GLU A 131 7.41 11.54 7.49
CA GLU A 131 6.98 12.53 6.52
C GLU A 131 6.16 11.90 5.40
N THR A 132 5.18 12.66 4.93
CA THR A 132 4.37 12.34 3.75
C THR A 132 4.43 13.48 2.74
N MET A 133 4.21 13.15 1.48
CA MET A 133 3.98 14.11 0.40
C MET A 133 2.65 13.81 -0.26
N THR A 134 1.75 14.78 -0.27
CA THR A 134 0.44 14.69 -0.90
C THR A 134 0.43 15.41 -2.23
N TYR A 135 0.15 14.68 -3.31
CA TYR A 135 -0.12 15.26 -4.62
C TYR A 135 -1.60 15.24 -4.90
N TRP A 136 -2.12 16.36 -5.38
CA TRP A 136 -3.50 16.46 -5.82
C TRP A 136 -3.59 16.58 -7.33
N LEU A 137 -4.48 15.82 -7.94
CA LEU A 137 -4.73 15.87 -9.38
C LEU A 137 -6.23 15.90 -9.64
N ASP A 138 -6.68 16.86 -10.45
CA ASP A 138 -8.05 16.85 -10.96
C ASP A 138 -8.17 15.86 -12.11
N VAL A 139 -9.08 14.89 -11.97
CA VAL A 139 -9.35 13.86 -12.97
C VAL A 139 -10.83 13.88 -13.32
N ARG A 140 -11.14 13.71 -14.61
CA ARG A 140 -12.50 13.63 -15.14
C ARG A 140 -12.94 12.17 -15.28
N PRO A 141 -14.25 11.91 -15.25
CA PRO A 141 -14.78 10.56 -15.45
C PRO A 141 -14.34 10.02 -16.81
N GLY A 142 -14.04 8.73 -16.87
CA GLY A 142 -13.58 8.03 -18.06
C GLY A 142 -12.09 8.18 -18.37
N GLN A 143 -11.40 9.18 -17.80
CA GLN A 143 -9.97 9.33 -17.99
C GLN A 143 -9.20 8.14 -17.38
N MET A 144 -8.14 7.73 -18.07
CA MET A 144 -7.20 6.73 -17.57
C MET A 144 -6.16 7.42 -16.67
N LEU A 145 -6.31 7.27 -15.35
CA LEU A 145 -5.34 7.71 -14.35
C LEU A 145 -4.17 6.72 -14.31
N THR A 146 -2.95 7.22 -14.46
CA THR A 146 -1.70 6.46 -14.30
C THR A 146 -0.84 7.11 -13.22
N VAL A 147 -0.27 6.29 -12.34
CA VAL A 147 0.69 6.75 -11.32
C VAL A 147 1.80 5.70 -11.22
N SER A 148 3.04 6.12 -11.39
CA SER A 148 4.21 5.24 -11.26
C SER A 148 5.26 5.92 -10.40
N MET A 149 5.79 5.20 -9.41
CA MET A 149 6.84 5.73 -8.53
C MET A 149 8.11 4.90 -8.63
N GLN A 150 9.24 5.60 -8.75
CA GLN A 150 10.58 5.04 -8.69
C GLN A 150 11.24 5.54 -7.41
N SER A 151 11.76 4.64 -6.58
CA SER A 151 12.55 4.99 -5.40
C SER A 151 13.61 3.94 -5.15
N GLN A 152 14.74 4.37 -4.59
CA GLN A 152 15.77 3.46 -4.08
C GLN A 152 15.37 2.84 -2.74
N ASN A 153 14.42 3.45 -2.03
CA ASN A 153 13.88 2.89 -0.80
C ASN A 153 12.72 1.94 -1.14
N ARG A 154 12.94 0.63 -0.90
CA ARG A 154 11.93 -0.42 -1.17
C ARG A 154 10.69 -0.33 -0.29
N SER A 155 10.75 0.45 0.78
CA SER A 155 9.64 0.71 1.69
C SER A 155 8.87 1.99 1.34
N ALA A 156 9.23 2.69 0.26
CA ALA A 156 8.49 3.85 -0.22
C ALA A 156 7.33 3.41 -1.12
N TYR A 157 6.13 3.86 -0.77
CA TYR A 157 4.88 3.55 -1.46
C TYR A 157 4.01 4.78 -1.65
N PHE A 158 2.94 4.64 -2.42
CA PHE A 158 1.89 5.65 -2.50
C PHE A 158 0.49 5.04 -2.42
N ASN A 159 -0.45 5.80 -1.88
CA ASN A 159 -1.88 5.48 -1.94
C ASN A 159 -2.59 6.46 -2.88
N ILE A 160 -3.66 6.01 -3.53
CA ILE A 160 -4.57 6.88 -4.30
C ILE A 160 -5.93 6.84 -3.63
N THR A 161 -6.52 8.00 -3.35
CA THR A 161 -7.88 8.14 -2.84
C THR A 161 -8.71 8.96 -3.81
N ALA A 162 -9.87 8.43 -4.19
CA ALA A 162 -10.80 9.13 -5.07
C ALA A 162 -11.54 10.26 -4.30
N PRO A 163 -12.10 11.26 -5.02
CA PRO A 163 -12.91 12.30 -4.40
C PRO A 163 -14.05 11.70 -3.58
N ARG A 164 -14.21 12.18 -2.33
CA ARG A 164 -15.26 11.75 -1.39
C ARG A 164 -15.24 10.25 -1.05
N ALA A 165 -14.16 9.54 -1.34
CA ALA A 165 -14.01 8.15 -0.93
C ALA A 165 -13.46 8.09 0.50
N ASP A 166 -14.10 7.28 1.33
CA ASP A 166 -13.61 6.96 2.69
C ASP A 166 -12.43 5.98 2.66
N GLN A 167 -12.19 5.34 1.51
CA GLN A 167 -11.17 4.30 1.32
C GLN A 167 -10.28 4.62 0.11
N ALA A 168 -9.02 4.18 0.18
CA ALA A 168 -8.08 4.32 -0.92
C ALA A 168 -8.49 3.43 -2.09
N LEU A 169 -8.57 4.04 -3.28
CA LEU A 169 -8.70 3.36 -4.57
C LEU A 169 -7.48 2.47 -4.89
N PHE A 170 -6.30 2.86 -4.41
CA PHE A 170 -5.07 2.12 -4.58
C PHE A 170 -4.22 2.15 -3.31
N ASN A 171 -3.69 0.99 -2.94
CA ASN A 171 -2.77 0.85 -1.81
C ASN A 171 -1.41 0.32 -2.30
N GLY A 172 -0.38 1.17 -2.26
CA GLY A 172 0.92 0.85 -2.82
C GLY A 172 1.68 -0.21 -2.04
N SER A 173 1.53 -0.30 -0.71
CA SER A 173 2.24 -1.34 0.05
C SER A 173 1.71 -2.75 -0.23
N ALA A 174 0.48 -2.87 -0.73
CA ALA A 174 -0.12 -4.13 -1.14
C ALA A 174 0.04 -4.42 -2.64
N SER A 175 0.07 -3.38 -3.47
CA SER A 175 -0.04 -3.50 -4.94
C SER A 175 1.21 -3.05 -5.70
N GLY A 176 2.22 -2.56 -4.99
CA GLY A 176 3.46 -2.04 -5.56
C GLY A 176 3.38 -0.57 -5.98
N ASN A 177 4.35 -0.13 -6.79
CA ASN A 177 4.55 1.29 -7.11
C ASN A 177 4.06 1.68 -8.51
N ARG A 178 3.03 0.99 -9.04
CA ARG A 178 2.42 1.30 -10.32
C ARG A 178 0.91 1.11 -10.26
N TYR A 179 0.18 2.10 -10.72
CA TYR A 179 -1.27 2.11 -10.84
C TYR A 179 -1.68 2.53 -12.25
N ARG A 180 -2.72 1.89 -12.77
CA ARG A 180 -3.46 2.28 -13.97
C ARG A 180 -4.92 1.94 -13.75
N GLY A 181 -5.82 2.93 -13.86
CA GLY A 181 -7.25 2.68 -13.75
C GLY A 181 -8.09 3.83 -14.31
N ARG A 182 -9.30 3.50 -14.79
CA ARG A 182 -10.25 4.51 -15.26
C ARG A 182 -10.92 5.19 -14.09
N ALA A 183 -10.96 6.52 -14.11
CA ALA A 183 -11.68 7.31 -13.12
C ALA A 183 -13.18 7.15 -13.30
N GLY A 184 -13.87 6.61 -12.28
CA GLY A 184 -15.33 6.48 -12.26
C GLY A 184 -16.05 7.78 -11.87
N VAL A 185 -15.36 8.68 -11.17
CA VAL A 185 -15.92 9.94 -10.67
C VAL A 185 -15.02 11.12 -11.04
N SER A 186 -15.62 12.30 -11.17
CA SER A 186 -14.89 13.54 -11.36
C SER A 186 -14.36 14.07 -10.03
N GLY A 187 -13.23 14.75 -10.09
CA GLY A 187 -12.76 15.62 -9.01
C GLY A 187 -11.29 15.41 -8.65
N ARG A 188 -10.96 15.89 -7.46
CA ARG A 188 -9.59 15.97 -6.96
C ARG A 188 -9.16 14.66 -6.30
N TYR A 189 -8.33 13.89 -6.99
CA TYR A 189 -7.74 12.66 -6.48
C TYR A 189 -6.53 12.99 -5.58
N LYS A 190 -6.41 12.27 -4.47
CA LYS A 190 -5.28 12.36 -3.54
C LYS A 190 -4.28 11.25 -3.85
N ILE A 191 -3.02 11.60 -4.12
CA ILE A 191 -1.90 10.66 -4.23
C ILE A 191 -0.95 10.93 -3.07
N GLU A 192 -0.85 10.02 -2.12
CA GLU A 192 -0.08 10.23 -0.89
C GLU A 192 1.14 9.32 -0.87
N VAL A 193 2.33 9.88 -1.01
CA VAL A 193 3.62 9.17 -0.96
C VAL A 193 4.12 9.11 0.49
N TYR A 194 4.54 7.92 0.92
CA TYR A 194 4.92 7.63 2.30
C TYR A 194 5.97 6.51 2.39
N LEU A 195 6.59 6.39 3.56
CA LEU A 195 7.39 5.22 3.95
C LEU A 195 6.55 4.24 4.78
N MET A 196 6.65 2.95 4.46
CA MET A 196 6.14 1.88 5.31
C MET A 196 6.71 2.00 6.73
N ARG A 197 5.90 1.64 7.71
CA ARG A 197 6.12 2.01 9.11
C ARG A 197 7.46 1.53 9.67
N ASN A 198 7.92 0.35 9.26
CA ASN A 198 9.21 -0.20 9.64
C ASN A 198 10.39 0.71 9.25
N ALA A 199 10.39 1.23 8.02
CA ALA A 199 11.39 2.17 7.52
C ALA A 199 11.23 3.56 8.14
N ALA A 200 9.99 4.05 8.26
CA ALA A 200 9.69 5.32 8.89
C ALA A 200 10.20 5.41 10.34
N ARG A 201 10.01 4.35 11.12
CA ARG A 201 10.51 4.23 12.50
C ARG A 201 12.03 4.30 12.61
N ARG A 202 12.74 3.83 11.58
CA ARG A 202 14.20 3.89 11.51
C ARG A 202 14.73 5.24 11.01
N GLY A 203 13.84 6.21 10.74
CA GLY A 203 14.24 7.50 10.19
C GLY A 203 14.81 7.40 8.78
N GLU A 204 14.44 6.36 8.02
CA GLU A 204 14.94 6.19 6.66
C GLU A 204 14.52 7.35 5.75
N VAL A 205 15.31 7.55 4.70
CA VAL A 205 15.05 8.54 3.67
C VAL A 205 14.63 7.83 2.38
N ALA A 206 13.58 8.31 1.74
CA ALA A 206 13.20 7.92 0.39
C ALA A 206 13.29 9.11 -0.56
N ARG A 207 14.24 9.06 -1.48
CA ARG A 207 14.24 9.90 -2.68
C ARG A 207 13.42 9.20 -3.76
N TYR A 208 12.54 9.91 -4.44
CA TYR A 208 11.66 9.31 -5.44
C TYR A 208 11.38 10.23 -6.63
N THR A 209 10.99 9.59 -7.73
CA THR A 209 10.38 10.19 -8.91
C THR A 209 8.98 9.62 -9.07
N LEU A 210 7.98 10.49 -9.21
CA LEU A 210 6.56 10.16 -9.37
C LEU A 210 6.11 10.65 -10.75
N ASP A 211 5.73 9.72 -11.61
CA ASP A 211 5.13 10.00 -12.91
C ASP A 211 3.61 9.84 -12.81
N VAL A 212 2.87 10.90 -13.15
CA VAL A 212 1.42 10.97 -13.00
C VAL A 212 0.79 11.36 -14.33
N GLY A 213 -0.22 10.64 -14.79
CA GLY A 213 -0.93 10.93 -16.03
C GLY A 213 -2.45 10.79 -15.91
N ALA A 214 -3.19 11.59 -16.66
CA ALA A 214 -4.61 11.41 -16.90
C ALA A 214 -4.91 11.51 -18.39
N HIS A 215 -5.08 10.36 -19.03
CA HIS A 215 -5.28 10.25 -20.47
C HIS A 215 -6.77 10.09 -20.80
N ARG A 216 -7.17 10.34 -22.05
CA ARG A 216 -8.53 9.99 -22.51
C ARG A 216 -8.65 8.49 -22.73
#